data_AF-A0A1Q9DAT7-F1
#
_entry.id   AF-A0A1Q9DAT7-F1
#
_cell.length_a   1.000
_cell.length_b   1.000
_cell.length_c   1.000
_cell.angle_alpha   90.00
_cell.angle_beta   90.00
_cell.angle_gamma   90.00
#
_symmetry.space_group_name_H-M   'P 1'
#
loop_
_entity.id
_entity.type
_entity.pdbx_description
1 polymer ?
#
loop_
_entity_poly.entity_id
_entity_poly.type
_entity_poly.pdbx_seq_one_letter_code
_entity_poly.pdbx_strand_id
1 'polypeptide(L)'
;MPLHRCHCSSNPPEQVSCTFRIGNMASSRAVAWVLSMAVHHGLANDVEECVEDFATNMLQLEQARVTLHEDECGHLLVDRCDPQANYYCSNNCRFHSHRADCYRPVEDVMAEHPGVDGYCWFNGTAGWLMYAGPDPNFEEEAANGVLVLRDPSYKGLNTGKLITFRNFEGVANLTTYADCSHYIYDDLYAYSLGFLQGQGLDPAWMKNSSLWMALSKNKCDEIQATYNFSREELVLADWLDWNPVIAVMTMCTTDDYLYPGSSNPEINKMAGWRSIRDCRPVTHRDFAKHHYVKCLLGYRNSAADMAYLNARACLLEENRVGHFSECPYMPNVDF
;
A
#
# COMPACT_ATOMS: atom_id res chain seq x y z
N MET A 1 31.36 17.34 30.46
CA MET A 1 30.47 16.41 29.74
C MET A 1 30.44 16.84 28.29
N PRO A 2 31.10 16.12 27.37
CA PRO A 2 31.31 16.62 26.01
C PRO A 2 30.13 16.24 25.11
N LEU A 3 29.71 17.22 24.31
CA LEU A 3 28.81 17.09 23.18
C LEU A 3 29.58 16.47 22.00
N HIS A 4 29.15 15.32 21.50
CA HIS A 4 29.63 14.80 20.23
C HIS A 4 28.85 15.45 19.08
N ARG A 5 29.58 16.20 18.22
CA ARG A 5 29.13 16.62 16.89
C ARG A 5 29.62 15.59 15.88
N CYS A 6 28.73 15.09 15.02
CA CYS A 6 29.11 14.33 13.83
C CYS A 6 29.43 15.30 12.69
N HIS A 7 30.60 15.14 12.07
CA HIS A 7 31.00 15.82 10.85
C HIS A 7 30.84 14.84 9.68
N CYS A 8 30.09 15.22 8.64
CA CYS A 8 30.11 14.53 7.35
C CYS A 8 31.20 15.17 6.49
N SER A 9 32.17 14.35 6.07
CA SER A 9 33.20 14.68 5.08
C SER A 9 32.77 14.11 3.73
N SER A 10 32.72 14.95 2.70
CA SER A 10 32.48 14.57 1.32
C SER A 10 33.79 14.24 0.61
N ASN A 11 33.97 12.99 0.17
CA ASN A 11 34.86 12.63 -0.93
C ASN A 11 34.28 11.42 -1.70
N PRO A 12 34.45 11.34 -3.03
CA PRO A 12 33.81 10.36 -3.90
C PRO A 12 34.58 9.03 -3.95
N PRO A 13 33.96 7.88 -4.28
CA PRO A 13 34.68 6.62 -4.39
C PRO A 13 35.24 6.39 -5.80
N GLU A 14 36.52 6.01 -5.84
CA GLU A 14 37.17 5.34 -6.96
C GLU A 14 36.55 3.94 -7.20
N GLN A 15 36.44 3.57 -8.47
CA GLN A 15 35.94 2.28 -8.94
C GLN A 15 36.88 1.13 -8.51
N VAL A 16 36.32 0.12 -7.85
CA VAL A 16 36.97 -1.20 -7.70
C VAL A 16 36.20 -2.20 -8.57
N SER A 17 36.87 -2.72 -9.60
CA SER A 17 36.37 -3.79 -10.46
C SER A 17 36.81 -5.14 -9.88
N CYS A 18 35.86 -6.02 -9.58
CA CYS A 18 36.13 -7.41 -9.25
C CYS A 18 35.62 -8.32 -10.38
N THR A 19 36.55 -8.97 -11.06
CA THR A 19 36.27 -10.00 -12.07
C THR A 19 36.26 -11.37 -11.40
N PHE A 20 35.15 -12.10 -11.51
CA PHE A 20 35.08 -13.50 -11.08
C PHE A 20 35.56 -14.44 -12.20
N ARG A 21 36.55 -15.28 -11.90
CA ARG A 21 36.92 -16.47 -12.68
C ARG A 21 36.29 -17.70 -12.06
N ILE A 22 35.48 -18.42 -12.85
CA ILE A 22 34.96 -19.74 -12.48
C ILE A 22 36.00 -20.79 -12.88
N GLY A 23 36.54 -21.50 -11.88
CA GLY A 23 37.39 -22.67 -12.06
C GLY A 23 36.66 -23.92 -11.59
N ASN A 24 36.50 -24.89 -12.50
CA ASN A 24 36.05 -26.25 -12.21
C ASN A 24 37.03 -26.95 -11.26
N MET A 25 36.53 -27.66 -10.24
CA MET A 25 37.01 -29.01 -9.91
C MET A 25 36.13 -29.72 -8.88
N ALA A 26 36.10 -31.04 -9.03
CA ALA A 26 35.17 -31.98 -8.43
C ALA A 26 35.64 -32.57 -7.08
N SER A 27 34.66 -33.17 -6.41
CA SER A 27 34.73 -34.43 -5.63
C SER A 27 34.80 -34.38 -4.10
N SER A 28 33.96 -35.27 -3.54
CA SER A 28 34.16 -36.15 -2.38
C SER A 28 33.56 -35.75 -1.02
N ARG A 29 33.13 -36.83 -0.34
CA ARG A 29 32.12 -36.95 0.72
C ARG A 29 32.69 -36.78 2.13
N ALA A 30 31.81 -36.29 3.01
CA ALA A 30 31.49 -36.77 4.37
C ALA A 30 32.37 -36.41 5.61
N VAL A 31 31.65 -36.40 6.75
CA VAL A 31 32.02 -36.36 8.18
C VAL A 31 32.09 -34.95 8.77
N ALA A 32 31.01 -34.39 9.35
CA ALA A 32 30.30 -34.68 10.61
C ALA A 32 30.92 -34.04 11.88
N TRP A 33 30.13 -33.12 12.46
CA TRP A 33 29.93 -32.85 13.89
C TRP A 33 31.11 -32.47 14.80
N VAL A 34 31.17 -31.18 15.19
CA VAL A 34 31.21 -30.75 16.60
C VAL A 34 30.30 -29.54 16.76
N LEU A 35 29.20 -29.73 17.49
CA LEU A 35 28.26 -28.71 17.94
C LEU A 35 28.60 -28.35 19.40
N SER A 36 28.27 -27.11 19.77
CA SER A 36 28.29 -26.51 21.11
C SER A 36 29.64 -25.99 21.62
N MET A 37 29.85 -24.68 21.49
CA MET A 37 29.86 -23.72 22.62
C MET A 37 30.29 -22.34 22.10
N ALA A 38 29.36 -21.38 22.00
CA ALA A 38 29.59 -19.95 22.20
C ALA A 38 28.28 -19.19 21.96
N VAL A 39 27.49 -19.08 23.02
CA VAL A 39 26.44 -18.08 23.17
C VAL A 39 27.08 -16.89 23.90
N HIS A 40 26.90 -15.70 23.32
CA HIS A 40 27.08 -14.33 23.85
C HIS A 40 28.08 -13.42 23.10
N HIS A 41 27.58 -12.19 22.88
CA HIS A 41 28.15 -11.02 22.20
C HIS A 41 27.98 -11.12 20.67
N GLY A 42 26.87 -10.65 20.08
CA GLY A 42 26.28 -9.32 20.27
C GLY A 42 27.11 -8.33 19.46
N LEU A 43 26.59 -7.93 18.29
CA LEU A 43 27.10 -7.00 17.25
C LEU A 43 27.08 -7.66 15.86
N ALA A 44 25.90 -7.91 15.29
CA ALA A 44 25.78 -8.32 13.87
C ALA A 44 24.38 -8.09 13.24
N ASN A 45 23.54 -7.16 13.73
CA ASN A 45 22.16 -7.02 13.22
C ASN A 45 21.81 -5.67 12.56
N ASP A 46 22.76 -4.80 12.25
CA ASP A 46 22.43 -3.41 11.83
C ASP A 46 22.69 -3.05 10.35
N VAL A 47 22.88 -4.01 9.42
CA VAL A 47 23.22 -3.63 8.03
C VAL A 47 22.52 -4.42 6.90
N GLU A 48 21.60 -5.35 7.17
CA GLU A 48 21.09 -6.22 6.10
C GLU A 48 19.56 -6.41 6.08
N GLU A 49 18.80 -5.37 6.44
CA GLU A 49 17.32 -5.40 6.41
C GLU A 49 16.70 -4.20 5.67
N CYS A 50 17.46 -3.48 4.83
CA CYS A 50 17.02 -2.24 4.20
C CYS A 50 17.05 -2.22 2.66
N VAL A 51 17.14 -3.35 1.96
CA VAL A 51 17.28 -3.31 0.48
C VAL A 51 16.39 -4.29 -0.29
N GLU A 52 15.80 -5.33 0.31
CA GLU A 52 15.04 -6.33 -0.47
C GLU A 52 13.52 -6.06 -0.59
N ASP A 53 12.94 -5.16 0.22
CA ASP A 53 11.53 -4.73 0.07
C ASP A 53 11.29 -3.73 -1.09
N PHE A 54 12.32 -3.39 -1.87
CA PHE A 54 12.26 -2.37 -2.93
C PHE A 54 11.77 -2.86 -4.29
N ALA A 55 11.77 -4.17 -4.54
CA ALA A 55 11.57 -4.68 -5.90
C ALA A 55 10.11 -4.56 -6.38
N THR A 56 9.14 -4.68 -5.47
CA THR A 56 7.72 -4.77 -5.86
C THR A 56 7.08 -3.42 -6.17
N ASN A 57 7.60 -2.32 -5.60
CA ASN A 57 7.07 -0.98 -5.86
C ASN A 57 7.73 -0.28 -7.08
N MET A 58 8.96 -0.70 -7.44
CA MET A 58 9.64 -0.18 -8.63
C MET A 58 9.07 -0.74 -9.93
N LEU A 59 8.39 -1.89 -9.91
CA LEU A 59 7.79 -2.49 -11.11
C LEU A 59 6.58 -1.70 -11.62
N GLN A 60 5.78 -1.14 -10.70
CA GLN A 60 4.67 -0.22 -11.03
C GLN A 60 5.21 1.12 -11.56
N LEU A 61 6.33 1.60 -10.98
CA LEU A 61 7.02 2.80 -11.45
C LEU A 61 7.63 2.62 -12.85
N GLU A 62 8.20 1.44 -13.13
CA GLU A 62 8.74 1.05 -14.43
C GLU A 62 7.64 0.90 -15.49
N GLN A 63 6.54 0.19 -15.20
CA GLN A 63 5.42 0.09 -16.15
C GLN A 63 4.80 1.46 -16.46
N ALA A 64 4.67 2.34 -15.46
CA ALA A 64 4.22 3.71 -15.69
C ALA A 64 5.25 4.52 -16.52
N ARG A 65 6.55 4.39 -16.24
CA ARG A 65 7.63 5.06 -17.00
C ARG A 65 7.71 4.60 -18.46
N VAL A 66 7.57 3.31 -18.73
CA VAL A 66 7.71 2.75 -20.09
C VAL A 66 6.52 3.11 -20.99
N THR A 67 5.36 3.38 -20.40
CA THR A 67 4.11 3.58 -21.14
C THR A 67 3.70 5.06 -21.27
N LEU A 68 4.23 5.95 -20.44
CA LEU A 68 3.85 7.36 -20.41
C LEU A 68 4.93 8.24 -21.03
N HIS A 69 4.51 9.22 -21.83
CA HIS A 69 5.38 10.30 -22.25
C HIS A 69 5.80 11.09 -20.99
N GLU A 70 7.09 11.04 -20.63
CA GLU A 70 7.66 11.76 -19.47
C GLU A 70 7.34 13.27 -19.46
N ASP A 71 6.99 13.82 -20.62
CA ASP A 71 6.64 15.23 -20.80
C ASP A 71 5.21 15.59 -20.34
N GLU A 72 4.30 14.62 -20.23
CA GLU A 72 2.88 14.85 -19.88
C GLU A 72 2.53 14.46 -18.44
N CYS A 73 3.21 13.46 -17.88
CA CYS A 73 2.96 12.99 -16.52
C CYS A 73 4.01 13.47 -15.51
N GLY A 74 3.57 13.58 -14.26
CA GLY A 74 4.45 13.81 -13.13
C GLY A 74 5.51 12.72 -12.98
N HIS A 75 6.66 13.09 -12.46
CA HIS A 75 7.73 12.14 -12.17
C HIS A 75 8.57 12.59 -10.97
N LEU A 76 9.31 11.65 -10.40
CA LEU A 76 10.31 11.95 -9.38
C LEU A 76 11.56 12.56 -10.04
N LEU A 77 11.95 13.73 -9.56
CA LEU A 77 13.14 14.47 -9.97
C LEU A 77 14.45 13.82 -9.49
N VAL A 78 14.34 12.88 -8.56
CA VAL A 78 15.46 12.10 -8.03
C VAL A 78 14.98 10.68 -7.75
N ASP A 79 15.83 9.69 -8.02
CA ASP A 79 15.57 8.28 -7.70
C ASP A 79 15.86 8.00 -6.20
N ARG A 80 15.25 8.79 -5.31
CA ARG A 80 15.32 8.58 -3.85
C ARG A 80 14.02 9.02 -3.19
N CYS A 81 13.67 8.34 -2.11
CA CYS A 81 12.49 8.66 -1.32
C CYS A 81 12.67 9.91 -0.46
N ASP A 82 11.57 10.58 -0.11
CA ASP A 82 11.57 11.69 0.86
C ASP A 82 12.00 11.18 2.24
N PRO A 83 13.18 11.58 2.75
CA PRO A 83 13.63 11.18 4.08
C PRO A 83 12.80 11.81 5.20
N GLN A 84 11.91 12.77 4.89
CA GLN A 84 11.02 13.42 5.85
C GLN A 84 9.59 12.89 5.81
N ALA A 85 9.27 11.94 4.92
CA ALA A 85 7.97 11.29 4.93
C ALA A 85 7.75 10.57 6.28
N ASN A 86 6.50 10.53 6.74
CA ASN A 86 6.18 9.88 8.02
C ASN A 86 6.44 8.36 7.98
N TYR A 87 6.34 7.77 6.80
CA TYR A 87 6.77 6.40 6.55
C TYR A 87 7.69 6.38 5.34
N TYR A 88 8.61 5.41 5.30
CA TYR A 88 9.61 5.34 4.25
C TYR A 88 8.94 5.34 2.87
N CYS A 89 9.24 6.35 2.04
CA CYS A 89 8.66 6.57 0.71
C CYS A 89 7.14 6.81 0.65
N SER A 90 6.43 7.05 1.77
CA SER A 90 4.97 7.23 1.71
C SER A 90 4.54 8.53 1.03
N ASN A 91 5.38 9.57 1.07
CA ASN A 91 5.11 10.87 0.47
C ASN A 91 6.36 11.39 -0.25
N ASN A 92 6.43 11.24 -1.57
CA ASN A 92 7.55 11.74 -2.38
C ASN A 92 7.28 13.12 -3.00
N CYS A 93 6.25 13.83 -2.56
CA CYS A 93 5.83 15.10 -3.15
C CYS A 93 6.96 16.14 -3.21
N ARG A 94 7.86 16.18 -2.23
CA ARG A 94 9.00 17.12 -2.23
C ARG A 94 9.90 17.00 -3.45
N PHE A 95 10.03 15.79 -3.97
CA PHE A 95 10.89 15.43 -5.08
C PHE A 95 10.13 15.24 -6.38
N HIS A 96 8.86 15.62 -6.42
CA HIS A 96 8.02 15.45 -7.60
C HIS A 96 8.08 16.68 -8.54
N SER A 97 7.93 16.47 -9.84
CA SER A 97 7.92 17.54 -10.85
C SER A 97 6.80 18.56 -10.60
N HIS A 98 5.64 18.11 -10.12
CA HIS A 98 4.50 18.93 -9.70
C HIS A 98 4.41 19.11 -8.18
N ARG A 99 5.56 19.17 -7.47
CA ARG A 99 5.60 19.22 -6.01
C ARG A 99 4.73 20.30 -5.35
N ALA A 100 4.51 21.45 -5.99
CA ALA A 100 3.71 22.52 -5.41
C ALA A 100 2.23 22.12 -5.31
N ASP A 101 1.75 21.34 -6.27
CA ASP A 101 0.35 20.92 -6.35
C ASP A 101 0.00 19.84 -5.33
N CYS A 102 0.99 19.05 -4.89
CA CYS A 102 0.81 18.07 -3.83
C CYS A 102 0.32 18.67 -2.50
N TYR A 103 0.65 19.93 -2.22
CA TYR A 103 0.33 20.62 -0.96
C TYR A 103 -0.90 21.53 -1.07
N ARG A 104 -1.69 21.35 -2.13
CA ARG A 104 -2.93 22.08 -2.39
C ARG A 104 -4.11 21.11 -2.36
N PRO A 105 -5.35 21.60 -2.14
CA PRO A 105 -6.53 20.77 -2.32
C PRO A 105 -6.55 20.16 -3.72
N VAL A 106 -6.73 18.84 -3.82
CA VAL A 106 -6.68 18.11 -5.10
C VAL A 106 -7.76 18.64 -6.05
N GLU A 107 -8.94 19.01 -5.54
CA GLU A 107 -10.01 19.62 -6.35
C GLU A 107 -9.55 20.88 -7.09
N ASP A 108 -8.72 21.73 -6.46
CA ASP A 108 -8.25 22.97 -7.05
C ASP A 108 -7.26 22.71 -8.18
N VAL A 109 -6.33 21.79 -7.93
CA VAL A 109 -5.35 21.36 -8.93
C VAL A 109 -6.09 20.75 -10.12
N MET A 110 -7.00 19.81 -9.90
CA MET A 110 -7.70 19.15 -11.00
C MET A 110 -8.64 20.08 -11.76
N ALA A 111 -9.17 21.13 -11.13
CA ALA A 111 -9.93 22.17 -11.81
C ALA A 111 -9.07 23.07 -12.72
N GLU A 112 -7.79 23.29 -12.36
CA GLU A 112 -6.81 24.03 -13.17
C GLU A 112 -6.27 23.22 -14.36
N HIS A 113 -6.38 21.88 -14.28
CA HIS A 113 -5.88 20.94 -15.28
C HIS A 113 -7.01 20.04 -15.85
N PRO A 114 -8.06 20.63 -16.47
CA PRO A 114 -9.19 19.85 -16.96
C PRO A 114 -8.77 18.85 -18.04
N GLY A 115 -9.21 17.61 -17.90
CA GLY A 115 -8.92 16.52 -18.85
C GLY A 115 -7.59 15.81 -18.62
N VAL A 116 -6.76 16.28 -17.69
CA VAL A 116 -5.57 15.55 -17.24
C VAL A 116 -5.98 14.48 -16.23
N ASP A 117 -5.38 13.29 -16.32
CA ASP A 117 -5.54 12.28 -15.27
C ASP A 117 -4.71 12.68 -14.03
N GLY A 118 -5.34 12.76 -12.87
CA GLY A 118 -4.67 13.10 -11.61
C GLY A 118 -3.60 12.09 -11.19
N TYR A 119 -3.77 10.80 -11.46
CA TYR A 119 -2.70 9.81 -11.22
C TYR A 119 -1.50 10.03 -12.14
N CYS A 120 -1.73 10.38 -13.42
CA CYS A 120 -0.65 10.78 -14.32
C CYS A 120 0.02 12.06 -13.81
N TRP A 121 -0.77 13.08 -13.43
CA TRP A 121 -0.25 14.35 -12.92
C TRP A 121 0.61 14.17 -11.68
N PHE A 122 0.24 13.28 -10.76
CA PHE A 122 0.95 13.01 -9.51
C PHE A 122 1.71 11.67 -9.51
N ASN A 123 2.07 11.16 -10.68
CA ASN A 123 2.66 9.84 -10.80
C ASN A 123 4.00 9.73 -10.02
N GLY A 124 4.22 8.59 -9.37
CA GLY A 124 5.41 8.35 -8.55
C GLY A 124 5.44 9.08 -7.20
N THR A 125 4.42 9.88 -6.85
CA THR A 125 4.34 10.54 -5.53
C THR A 125 4.16 9.54 -4.37
N ALA A 126 3.62 8.34 -4.65
CA ALA A 126 3.61 7.22 -3.71
C ALA A 126 3.46 5.88 -4.41
N GLY A 127 4.04 4.85 -3.79
CA GLY A 127 3.92 3.47 -4.23
C GLY A 127 2.58 2.78 -3.93
N TRP A 128 1.57 3.54 -3.50
CA TRP A 128 0.22 3.05 -3.18
C TRP A 128 -0.82 3.55 -4.19
N LEU A 129 -0.36 4.23 -5.25
CA LEU A 129 -1.17 4.72 -6.35
C LEU A 129 -0.99 3.76 -7.54
N MET A 130 -1.89 2.79 -7.70
CA MET A 130 -1.93 1.98 -8.92
C MET A 130 -2.51 2.78 -10.09
N TYR A 131 -1.67 3.07 -11.09
CA TYR A 131 -2.10 3.71 -12.33
C TYR A 131 -2.51 2.66 -13.36
N ALA A 132 -3.76 2.78 -13.83
CA ALA A 132 -4.40 1.85 -14.76
C ALA A 132 -4.08 2.13 -16.25
N GLY A 133 -3.43 3.25 -16.57
CA GLY A 133 -3.32 3.68 -17.96
C GLY A 133 -4.60 4.32 -18.51
N PRO A 134 -4.56 4.81 -19.77
CA PRO A 134 -5.69 5.51 -20.39
C PRO A 134 -6.90 4.60 -20.71
N ASP A 135 -6.67 3.34 -21.05
CA ASP A 135 -7.70 2.39 -21.46
C ASP A 135 -7.70 1.19 -20.51
N PRO A 136 -8.40 1.28 -19.36
CA PRO A 136 -8.21 0.32 -18.30
C PRO A 136 -8.88 -1.01 -18.62
N ASN A 137 -8.14 -2.09 -18.38
CA ASN A 137 -8.68 -3.45 -18.28
C ASN A 137 -8.68 -3.84 -16.81
N PHE A 138 -9.75 -3.46 -16.09
CA PHE A 138 -9.80 -3.61 -14.64
C PHE A 138 -9.65 -5.06 -14.16
N GLU A 139 -10.07 -6.05 -14.96
CA GLU A 139 -9.87 -7.46 -14.62
C GLU A 139 -8.38 -7.82 -14.62
N GLU A 140 -7.65 -7.41 -15.65
CA GLU A 140 -6.21 -7.64 -15.78
C GLU A 140 -5.40 -6.81 -14.78
N GLU A 141 -5.77 -5.55 -14.56
CA GLU A 141 -5.14 -4.68 -13.56
C GLU A 141 -5.33 -5.21 -12.14
N ALA A 142 -6.53 -5.68 -11.80
CA ALA A 142 -6.78 -6.28 -10.50
C ALA A 142 -5.95 -7.56 -10.31
N ALA A 143 -5.87 -8.41 -11.34
CA ALA A 143 -5.02 -9.60 -11.34
C ALA A 143 -3.53 -9.24 -11.15
N ASN A 144 -3.04 -8.23 -11.88
CA ASN A 144 -1.67 -7.73 -11.76
C ASN A 144 -1.42 -7.13 -10.38
N GLY A 145 -2.36 -6.35 -9.84
CA GLY A 145 -2.28 -5.77 -8.50
C GLY A 145 -2.18 -6.85 -7.42
N VAL A 146 -2.96 -7.92 -7.53
CA VAL A 146 -2.87 -9.10 -6.64
C VAL A 146 -1.49 -9.76 -6.68
N LEU A 147 -0.89 -9.88 -7.85
CA LEU A 147 0.44 -10.47 -8.01
C LEU A 147 1.56 -9.56 -7.52
N VAL A 148 1.48 -8.26 -7.85
CA VAL A 148 2.52 -7.27 -7.53
C VAL A 148 2.51 -6.90 -6.05
N LEU A 149 1.35 -6.85 -5.39
CA LEU A 149 1.29 -6.54 -3.97
C LEU A 149 1.63 -7.74 -3.08
N ARG A 150 1.91 -8.92 -3.67
CA ARG A 150 2.41 -10.06 -2.90
C ARG A 150 3.84 -9.79 -2.45
N ASP A 151 3.96 -9.38 -1.20
CA ASP A 151 5.24 -9.15 -0.54
C ASP A 151 5.76 -10.45 0.17
N PRO A 152 7.01 -10.46 0.68
CA PRO A 152 7.57 -11.62 1.39
C PRO A 152 6.80 -12.05 2.66
N SER A 153 5.85 -11.24 3.16
CA SER A 153 4.98 -11.58 4.28
C SER A 153 3.80 -12.46 3.90
N TYR A 154 3.58 -12.73 2.60
CA TYR A 154 2.51 -13.63 2.15
C TYR A 154 2.77 -15.08 2.58
N LYS A 155 1.85 -15.62 3.38
CA LYS A 155 1.95 -16.95 4.00
C LYS A 155 1.28 -18.04 3.17
N GLY A 156 0.56 -17.68 2.12
CA GLY A 156 -0.36 -18.56 1.41
C GLY A 156 -1.82 -18.33 1.82
N LEU A 157 -2.73 -18.99 1.11
CA LEU A 157 -4.17 -18.85 1.30
C LEU A 157 -4.66 -19.52 2.57
N ASN A 158 -5.32 -18.75 3.45
CA ASN A 158 -5.89 -19.21 4.71
C ASN A 158 -4.87 -19.87 5.66
N THR A 159 -3.60 -19.54 5.50
CA THR A 159 -2.52 -20.03 6.35
C THR A 159 -2.13 -18.99 7.40
N GLY A 160 -2.58 -17.75 7.24
CA GLY A 160 -2.48 -16.69 8.21
C GLY A 160 -3.25 -17.01 9.49
N LYS A 161 -3.06 -16.16 10.50
CA LYS A 161 -3.90 -16.24 11.70
C LYS A 161 -5.27 -15.65 11.41
N LEU A 162 -6.33 -16.31 11.87
CA LEU A 162 -7.68 -15.74 11.80
C LEU A 162 -7.79 -14.58 12.81
N ILE A 163 -8.07 -13.39 12.29
CA ILE A 163 -8.20 -12.13 13.03
C ILE A 163 -9.66 -11.76 13.14
N THR A 164 -10.05 -11.16 14.26
CA THR A 164 -11.39 -10.57 14.46
C THR A 164 -11.26 -9.07 14.64
N PHE A 165 -12.06 -8.31 13.88
CA PHE A 165 -12.20 -6.87 14.03
C PHE A 165 -13.30 -6.56 15.07
N ARG A 166 -12.92 -6.25 16.31
CA ARG A 166 -13.85 -6.06 17.44
C ARG A 166 -14.30 -4.63 17.64
N ASN A 167 -13.45 -3.66 17.30
CA ASN A 167 -13.71 -2.24 17.56
C ASN A 167 -14.06 -1.46 16.29
N PHE A 168 -14.50 -2.15 15.23
CA PHE A 168 -14.92 -1.50 14.00
C PHE A 168 -16.42 -1.18 14.05
N GLU A 169 -16.75 0.01 14.56
CA GLU A 169 -18.08 0.65 14.51
C GLU A 169 -19.30 -0.25 14.80
N GLY A 170 -19.15 -1.15 15.78
CA GLY A 170 -20.23 -2.03 16.24
C GLY A 170 -20.49 -3.25 15.34
N VAL A 171 -19.67 -3.47 14.31
CA VAL A 171 -19.75 -4.66 13.46
C VAL A 171 -19.35 -5.88 14.28
N ALA A 172 -20.28 -6.82 14.45
CA ALA A 172 -20.06 -8.03 15.20
C ALA A 172 -19.40 -9.11 14.34
N ASN A 173 -18.40 -9.78 14.90
CA ASN A 173 -17.76 -10.99 14.37
C ASN A 173 -17.17 -10.85 12.95
N LEU A 174 -16.77 -9.64 12.53
CA LEU A 174 -16.03 -9.51 11.28
C LEU A 174 -14.66 -10.15 11.42
N THR A 175 -14.33 -11.09 10.54
CA THR A 175 -13.06 -11.84 10.60
C THR A 175 -12.36 -11.90 9.25
N THR A 176 -11.03 -12.05 9.27
CA THR A 176 -10.21 -12.31 8.07
C THR A 176 -8.97 -13.13 8.44
N TYR A 177 -8.38 -13.86 7.49
CA TYR A 177 -7.06 -14.45 7.66
C TYR A 177 -5.96 -13.43 7.35
N ALA A 178 -5.03 -13.22 8.29
CA ALA A 178 -3.82 -12.42 8.09
C ALA A 178 -2.78 -13.14 7.22
N ASP A 179 -3.18 -13.49 6.00
CA ASP A 179 -2.39 -14.20 4.99
C ASP A 179 -1.26 -13.35 4.44
N CYS A 180 -1.45 -12.03 4.40
CA CYS A 180 -0.42 -11.03 4.11
C CYS A 180 -0.55 -9.84 5.08
N SER A 181 0.54 -9.10 5.29
CA SER A 181 0.57 -7.96 6.23
C SER A 181 -0.48 -6.88 5.90
N HIS A 182 -0.64 -6.55 4.62
CA HIS A 182 -1.56 -5.51 4.15
C HIS A 182 -3.02 -5.98 4.05
N TYR A 183 -3.30 -7.28 4.04
CA TYR A 183 -4.69 -7.79 3.90
C TYR A 183 -5.58 -7.33 5.04
N ILE A 184 -5.08 -7.26 6.27
CA ILE A 184 -5.88 -6.79 7.41
C ILE A 184 -6.42 -5.36 7.16
N TYR A 185 -5.60 -4.48 6.56
CA TYR A 185 -6.01 -3.14 6.17
C TYR A 185 -6.99 -3.18 4.99
N ASP A 186 -6.62 -3.87 3.90
CA ASP A 186 -7.40 -3.90 2.67
C ASP A 186 -8.76 -4.59 2.84
N ASP A 187 -8.84 -5.66 3.64
CA ASP A 187 -10.08 -6.39 3.92
C ASP A 187 -11.08 -5.51 4.66
N LEU A 188 -10.62 -4.80 5.71
CA LEU A 188 -11.49 -3.93 6.48
C LEU A 188 -11.89 -2.70 5.66
N TYR A 189 -10.96 -2.16 4.87
CA TYR A 189 -11.20 -1.08 3.92
C TYR A 189 -12.27 -1.46 2.88
N ALA A 190 -12.09 -2.61 2.22
CA ALA A 190 -13.03 -3.12 1.23
C ALA A 190 -14.40 -3.42 1.85
N TYR A 191 -14.43 -4.08 3.01
CA TYR A 191 -15.67 -4.35 3.74
C TYR A 191 -16.42 -3.06 4.05
N SER A 192 -15.71 -2.05 4.58
CA SER A 192 -16.25 -0.76 4.98
C SER A 192 -16.93 -0.03 3.83
N LEU A 193 -16.37 -0.11 2.63
CA LEU A 193 -16.92 0.59 1.46
C LEU A 193 -17.87 -0.26 0.61
N GLY A 194 -18.05 -1.54 0.94
CA GLY A 194 -18.90 -2.45 0.17
C GLY A 194 -18.23 -2.94 -1.11
N PHE A 195 -16.90 -3.07 -1.11
CA PHE A 195 -16.11 -3.45 -2.28
C PHE A 195 -15.80 -4.93 -2.37
N LEU A 196 -16.08 -5.73 -1.35
CA LEU A 196 -15.89 -7.18 -1.42
C LEU A 196 -16.94 -7.82 -2.36
N GLN A 197 -16.60 -8.96 -2.97
CA GLN A 197 -17.62 -9.76 -3.67
C GLN A 197 -18.72 -10.15 -2.69
N GLY A 198 -19.97 -10.20 -3.18
CA GLY A 198 -21.13 -10.46 -2.33
C GLY A 198 -21.71 -9.21 -1.64
N GLN A 199 -21.06 -8.05 -1.75
CA GLN A 199 -21.59 -6.76 -1.25
C GLN A 199 -22.27 -5.90 -2.34
N GLY A 200 -22.65 -6.51 -3.47
CA GLY A 200 -23.38 -5.84 -4.56
C GLY A 200 -22.54 -5.48 -5.78
N LEU A 201 -21.23 -5.77 -5.76
CA LEU A 201 -20.35 -5.71 -6.92
C LEU A 201 -20.13 -7.13 -7.48
N ASP A 202 -20.44 -7.30 -8.76
CA ASP A 202 -20.17 -8.53 -9.52
C ASP A 202 -18.84 -8.39 -10.28
N PRO A 203 -17.83 -9.24 -10.00
CA PRO A 203 -16.54 -9.22 -10.69
C PRO A 203 -16.63 -9.34 -12.21
N ALA A 204 -17.66 -10.00 -12.74
CA ALA A 204 -17.86 -10.11 -14.18
C ALA A 204 -18.06 -8.74 -14.86
N TRP A 205 -18.44 -7.71 -14.11
CA TRP A 205 -18.61 -6.35 -14.61
C TRP A 205 -17.28 -5.63 -14.86
N MET A 206 -16.15 -6.11 -14.33
CA MET A 206 -14.83 -5.48 -14.54
C MET A 206 -14.41 -5.44 -16.03
N LYS A 207 -14.93 -6.36 -16.85
CA LYS A 207 -14.73 -6.39 -18.31
C LYS A 207 -15.41 -5.21 -19.03
N ASN A 208 -16.36 -4.55 -18.38
CA ASN A 208 -17.03 -3.36 -18.90
C ASN A 208 -16.50 -2.13 -18.16
N SER A 209 -15.39 -1.58 -18.66
CA SER A 209 -14.70 -0.46 -18.02
C SER A 209 -15.62 0.75 -17.81
N SER A 210 -16.54 1.03 -18.74
CA SER A 210 -17.52 2.12 -18.60
C SER A 210 -18.50 1.89 -17.45
N LEU A 211 -19.02 0.67 -17.29
CA LEU A 211 -19.89 0.32 -16.16
C LEU A 211 -19.13 0.44 -14.84
N TRP A 212 -17.92 -0.11 -14.77
CA TRP A 212 -17.13 -0.10 -13.54
C TRP A 212 -16.74 1.32 -13.11
N MET A 213 -16.37 2.18 -14.05
CA MET A 213 -16.15 3.61 -13.80
C MET A 213 -17.41 4.34 -13.34
N ALA A 214 -18.58 4.02 -13.90
CA ALA A 214 -19.84 4.60 -13.47
C ALA A 214 -20.21 4.19 -12.03
N LEU A 215 -19.96 2.93 -11.65
CA LEU A 215 -20.12 2.45 -10.27
C LEU A 215 -19.18 3.21 -9.31
N SER A 216 -17.92 3.38 -9.70
CA SER A 216 -16.97 4.15 -8.91
C SER A 216 -17.40 5.60 -8.74
N LYS A 217 -17.80 6.28 -9.82
CA LYS A 217 -18.34 7.63 -9.75
C LYS A 217 -19.52 7.73 -8.76
N ASN A 218 -20.49 6.82 -8.86
CA ASN A 218 -21.64 6.82 -7.97
C ASN A 218 -21.22 6.67 -6.50
N LYS A 219 -20.23 5.79 -6.23
CA LYS A 219 -19.71 5.63 -4.88
C LYS A 219 -18.98 6.87 -4.38
N CYS A 220 -18.20 7.53 -5.24
CA CYS A 220 -17.54 8.78 -4.91
C CYS A 220 -18.56 9.89 -4.55
N ASP A 221 -19.63 10.01 -5.35
CA ASP A 221 -20.73 10.96 -5.08
C ASP A 221 -21.41 10.65 -3.73
N GLU A 222 -21.69 9.37 -3.44
CA GLU A 222 -22.26 8.90 -2.16
C GLU A 222 -21.35 9.23 -0.97
N ILE A 223 -20.06 8.96 -1.09
CA ILE A 223 -19.06 9.23 -0.06
C ILE A 223 -19.02 10.73 0.27
N GLN A 224 -18.94 11.58 -0.74
CA GLN A 224 -18.91 13.02 -0.52
C GLN A 224 -20.22 13.54 0.06
N ALA A 225 -21.37 13.04 -0.40
CA ALA A 225 -22.67 13.41 0.16
C ALA A 225 -22.80 13.00 1.64
N THR A 226 -22.22 11.85 2.01
CA THR A 226 -22.30 11.31 3.38
C THR A 226 -21.39 12.05 4.34
N TYR A 227 -20.13 12.29 3.96
CA TYR A 227 -19.11 12.80 4.88
C TYR A 227 -18.79 14.28 4.70
N ASN A 228 -19.17 14.86 3.57
CA ASN A 228 -18.97 16.27 3.22
C ASN A 228 -17.54 16.74 3.53
N PHE A 229 -16.54 16.05 2.97
CA PHE A 229 -15.14 16.37 3.20
C PHE A 229 -14.86 17.79 2.71
N SER A 230 -14.15 18.57 3.54
CA SER A 230 -13.75 19.92 3.14
C SER A 230 -12.54 19.87 2.20
N ARG A 231 -12.33 20.94 1.43
CA ARG A 231 -11.18 21.06 0.52
C ARG A 231 -9.85 20.90 1.26
N GLU A 232 -9.76 21.43 2.47
CA GLU A 232 -8.58 21.36 3.32
C GLU A 232 -8.28 19.94 3.81
N GLU A 233 -9.27 19.06 3.84
CA GLU A 233 -9.05 17.64 4.15
C GLU A 233 -8.46 16.86 2.97
N LEU A 234 -8.57 17.39 1.75
CA LEU A 234 -8.34 16.67 0.49
C LEU A 234 -7.05 17.15 -0.17
N VAL A 235 -5.98 17.27 0.61
CA VAL A 235 -4.62 17.59 0.15
C VAL A 235 -3.84 16.28 -0.07
N LEU A 236 -3.20 16.13 -1.22
CA LEU A 236 -2.55 14.86 -1.60
C LEU A 236 -1.41 14.49 -0.64
N ALA A 237 -0.52 15.43 -0.33
CA ALA A 237 0.60 15.19 0.59
C ALA A 237 0.13 14.71 1.96
N ASP A 238 -0.92 15.34 2.50
CA ASP A 238 -1.49 14.96 3.80
C ASP A 238 -2.15 13.58 3.73
N TRP A 239 -2.87 13.28 2.64
CA TRP A 239 -3.46 11.96 2.41
C TRP A 239 -2.38 10.86 2.33
N LEU A 240 -1.28 11.12 1.61
CA LEU A 240 -0.15 10.21 1.49
C LEU A 240 0.53 9.91 2.82
N ASP A 241 0.75 10.94 3.63
CA ASP A 241 1.31 10.80 4.98
C ASP A 241 0.34 10.12 5.96
N TRP A 242 -0.96 10.12 5.65
CA TRP A 242 -2.00 9.53 6.48
C TRP A 242 -2.18 8.01 6.26
N ASN A 243 -1.74 7.46 5.13
CA ASN A 243 -1.81 6.01 4.85
C ASN A 243 -1.23 5.13 5.99
N PRO A 244 0.01 5.34 6.47
CA PRO A 244 0.54 4.55 7.58
C PRO A 244 -0.22 4.77 8.90
N VAL A 245 -0.86 5.94 9.08
CA VAL A 245 -1.70 6.23 10.24
C VAL A 245 -2.97 5.37 10.21
N ILE A 246 -3.66 5.31 9.07
CA ILE A 246 -4.85 4.45 8.92
C ILE A 246 -4.46 2.97 9.08
N ALA A 247 -3.30 2.54 8.60
CA ALA A 247 -2.81 1.18 8.82
C ALA A 247 -2.69 0.84 10.32
N VAL A 248 -2.08 1.72 11.12
CA VAL A 248 -1.99 1.53 12.59
C VAL A 248 -3.38 1.55 13.23
N MET A 249 -4.26 2.46 12.81
CA MET A 249 -5.64 2.51 13.31
C MET A 249 -6.48 1.29 12.91
N THR A 250 -6.15 0.64 11.79
CA THR A 250 -6.78 -0.62 11.40
C THR A 250 -6.36 -1.72 12.37
N MET A 251 -5.08 -1.79 12.76
CA MET A 251 -4.62 -2.75 13.77
C MET A 251 -5.32 -2.54 15.12
N CYS A 252 -5.69 -1.31 15.48
CA CYS A 252 -6.49 -0.98 16.67
C CYS A 252 -7.89 -1.59 16.70
N THR A 253 -8.40 -2.03 15.57
CA THR A 253 -9.69 -2.72 15.51
C THR A 253 -9.57 -4.21 15.81
N THR A 254 -8.35 -4.75 15.90
CA THR A 254 -8.10 -6.17 16.09
C THR A 254 -7.74 -6.50 17.54
N ASP A 255 -8.00 -7.75 17.94
CA ASP A 255 -7.68 -8.25 19.29
C ASP A 255 -6.26 -8.82 19.43
N ASP A 256 -5.45 -8.73 18.36
CA ASP A 256 -4.27 -9.56 18.19
C ASP A 256 -2.96 -8.78 18.09
N TYR A 257 -1.95 -9.24 18.84
CA TYR A 257 -0.65 -8.60 19.02
C TYR A 257 0.28 -8.70 17.81
N LEU A 258 -0.26 -8.82 16.59
CA LEU A 258 0.58 -8.96 15.41
C LEU A 258 1.48 -7.74 15.20
N TYR A 259 1.06 -6.55 15.66
CA TYR A 259 1.83 -5.32 15.49
C TYR A 259 1.88 -4.45 16.76
N PRO A 260 3.07 -4.03 17.22
CA PRO A 260 3.24 -3.14 18.37
C PRO A 260 3.00 -1.64 18.05
N GLY A 261 2.24 -1.33 17.00
CA GLY A 261 2.14 0.02 16.42
C GLY A 261 3.25 0.28 15.40
N SER A 262 3.49 1.55 15.07
CA SER A 262 4.57 1.98 14.19
C SER A 262 5.88 2.18 14.95
N SER A 263 7.02 1.97 14.30
CA SER A 263 8.33 2.39 14.82
C SER A 263 8.49 3.91 14.84
N ASN A 264 7.67 4.65 14.07
CA ASN A 264 7.65 6.11 14.08
C ASN A 264 6.69 6.63 15.19
N PRO A 265 7.21 7.37 16.18
CA PRO A 265 6.39 7.90 17.28
C PRO A 265 5.34 8.93 16.83
N GLU A 266 5.58 9.69 15.75
CA GLU A 266 4.58 10.64 15.25
C GLU A 266 3.40 9.93 14.59
N ILE A 267 3.62 8.80 13.88
CA ILE A 267 2.51 7.96 13.37
C ILE A 267 1.68 7.43 14.54
N ASN A 268 2.32 6.89 15.58
CA ASN A 268 1.62 6.39 16.76
C ASN A 268 0.79 7.50 17.42
N LYS A 269 1.36 8.69 17.57
CA LYS A 269 0.66 9.84 18.14
C LYS A 269 -0.54 10.26 17.29
N MET A 270 -0.41 10.33 15.96
CA MET A 270 -1.52 10.65 15.05
C MET A 270 -2.63 9.57 15.06
N ALA A 271 -2.24 8.30 15.15
CA ALA A 271 -3.16 7.18 15.30
C ALA A 271 -3.77 7.08 16.71
N GLY A 272 -3.36 7.94 17.65
CA GLY A 272 -3.74 7.85 19.06
C GLY A 272 -3.24 6.58 19.75
N TRP A 273 -2.23 5.90 19.19
CA TRP A 273 -1.68 4.65 19.69
C TRP A 273 -0.86 4.81 20.97
N ARG A 274 -1.26 4.06 22.00
CA ARG A 274 -0.54 3.93 23.28
C ARG A 274 -0.27 2.48 23.63
N SER A 275 -1.22 1.61 23.30
CA SER A 275 -1.09 0.16 23.33
C SER A 275 -2.12 -0.46 22.40
N ILE A 276 -2.05 -1.77 22.18
CA ILE A 276 -3.05 -2.47 21.35
C ILE A 276 -4.50 -2.33 21.85
N ARG A 277 -4.70 -2.09 23.15
CA ARG A 277 -6.03 -1.88 23.75
C ARG A 277 -6.36 -0.42 24.00
N ASP A 278 -5.42 0.48 23.72
CA ASP A 278 -5.53 1.92 23.97
C ASP A 278 -5.01 2.66 22.74
N CYS A 279 -5.85 2.70 21.72
CA CYS A 279 -5.59 3.41 20.48
C CYS A 279 -6.90 3.74 19.74
N ARG A 280 -6.85 4.64 18.74
CA ARG A 280 -8.04 5.04 17.99
C ARG A 280 -8.35 3.98 16.92
N PRO A 281 -9.49 3.26 16.98
CA PRO A 281 -9.90 2.39 15.89
C PRO A 281 -10.18 3.20 14.62
N VAL A 282 -9.88 2.61 13.45
CA VAL A 282 -10.31 3.16 12.16
C VAL A 282 -11.83 3.15 12.03
N THR A 283 -12.36 4.12 11.30
CA THR A 283 -13.80 4.30 11.04
C THR A 283 -14.12 4.24 9.55
N HIS A 284 -15.40 4.10 9.20
CA HIS A 284 -15.88 4.25 7.82
C HIS A 284 -15.49 5.60 7.23
N ARG A 285 -15.47 6.69 8.04
CA ARG A 285 -15.05 8.02 7.55
C ARG A 285 -13.57 8.04 7.15
N ASP A 286 -12.70 7.39 7.92
CA ASP A 286 -11.26 7.36 7.64
C ASP A 286 -10.99 6.64 6.30
N PHE A 287 -11.62 5.48 6.08
CA PHE A 287 -11.55 4.74 4.83
C PHE A 287 -12.21 5.46 3.66
N ALA A 288 -13.37 6.08 3.88
CA ALA A 288 -14.06 6.86 2.86
C ALA A 288 -13.21 8.06 2.41
N LYS A 289 -12.53 8.74 3.33
CA LYS A 289 -11.57 9.80 2.99
C LYS A 289 -10.43 9.25 2.15
N HIS A 290 -9.86 8.11 2.55
CA HIS A 290 -8.77 7.48 1.82
C HIS A 290 -9.16 7.16 0.38
N HIS A 291 -10.36 6.61 0.16
CA HIS A 291 -10.88 6.34 -1.18
C HIS A 291 -11.23 7.62 -1.95
N TYR A 292 -11.84 8.61 -1.30
CA TYR A 292 -12.34 9.80 -1.98
C TYR A 292 -11.23 10.65 -2.61
N VAL A 293 -10.03 10.70 -2.01
CA VAL A 293 -8.89 11.34 -2.67
C VAL A 293 -8.56 10.68 -4.01
N LYS A 294 -8.67 9.34 -4.11
CA LYS A 294 -8.50 8.62 -5.39
C LYS A 294 -9.59 9.00 -6.40
N CYS A 295 -10.82 9.25 -5.95
CA CYS A 295 -11.90 9.75 -6.81
C CYS A 295 -11.56 11.09 -7.44
N LEU A 296 -10.98 12.02 -6.65
CA LEU A 296 -10.58 13.33 -7.14
C LEU A 296 -9.47 13.26 -8.17
N LEU A 297 -8.60 12.26 -8.07
CA LEU A 297 -7.56 12.01 -9.06
C LEU A 297 -8.09 11.33 -10.34
N GLY A 298 -9.39 10.99 -10.39
CA GLY A 298 -10.07 10.45 -11.55
C GLY A 298 -10.83 9.16 -11.23
N TYR A 299 -12.08 9.06 -11.67
CA TYR A 299 -12.95 7.91 -11.39
C TYR A 299 -12.41 6.57 -11.90
N ARG A 300 -11.57 6.58 -12.94
CA ARG A 300 -10.86 5.38 -13.39
C ARG A 300 -9.97 4.82 -12.29
N ASN A 301 -9.24 5.67 -11.59
CA ASN A 301 -8.25 5.24 -10.61
C ASN A 301 -8.92 4.71 -9.34
N SER A 302 -9.98 5.37 -8.87
CA SER A 302 -10.82 4.82 -7.81
C SER A 302 -11.51 3.51 -8.23
N ALA A 303 -11.87 3.37 -9.51
CA ALA A 303 -12.43 2.12 -10.04
C ALA A 303 -11.40 0.97 -10.08
N ALA A 304 -10.12 1.26 -10.37
CA ALA A 304 -9.04 0.27 -10.31
C ALA A 304 -8.82 -0.24 -8.87
N ASP A 305 -8.86 0.66 -7.87
CA ASP A 305 -8.81 0.29 -6.45
C ASP A 305 -10.00 -0.59 -6.06
N MET A 306 -11.21 -0.23 -6.49
CA MET A 306 -12.41 -1.06 -6.30
C MET A 306 -12.28 -2.44 -6.96
N ALA A 307 -11.72 -2.50 -8.17
CA ALA A 307 -11.51 -3.76 -8.91
C ALA A 307 -10.53 -4.67 -8.17
N TYR A 308 -9.40 -4.13 -7.71
CA TYR A 308 -8.40 -4.87 -6.93
C TYR A 308 -9.01 -5.50 -5.68
N LEU A 309 -9.71 -4.69 -4.87
CA LEU A 309 -10.31 -5.14 -3.62
C LEU A 309 -11.40 -6.21 -3.87
N ASN A 310 -12.20 -6.02 -4.92
CA ASN A 310 -13.25 -6.96 -5.30
C ASN A 310 -12.71 -8.26 -5.89
N ALA A 311 -11.65 -8.22 -6.69
CA ALA A 311 -11.06 -9.42 -7.28
C ALA A 311 -10.33 -10.28 -6.25
N ARG A 312 -9.78 -9.67 -5.20
CA ARG A 312 -8.99 -10.35 -4.17
C ARG A 312 -9.85 -11.09 -3.13
N ALA A 313 -10.95 -10.48 -2.71
CA ALA A 313 -11.65 -10.88 -1.50
C ALA A 313 -13.19 -10.81 -1.62
N CYS A 314 -13.87 -11.62 -0.82
CA CYS A 314 -15.32 -11.74 -0.78
C CYS A 314 -15.83 -11.75 0.65
N LEU A 315 -17.05 -11.27 0.85
CA LEU A 315 -17.76 -11.43 2.11
C LEU A 315 -18.51 -12.76 2.10
N LEU A 316 -18.09 -13.66 2.99
CA LEU A 316 -18.70 -14.95 3.22
C LEU A 316 -19.73 -14.87 4.36
N GLU A 317 -20.40 -15.98 4.62
CA GLU A 317 -21.31 -16.11 5.76
C GLU A 317 -20.59 -15.79 7.10
N GLU A 318 -21.39 -15.42 8.10
CA GLU A 318 -20.92 -15.09 9.46
C GLU A 318 -19.92 -13.91 9.52
N ASN A 319 -19.97 -12.97 8.55
CA ASN A 319 -19.05 -11.84 8.45
C ASN A 319 -17.58 -12.26 8.34
N ARG A 320 -17.27 -13.32 7.60
CA ARG A 320 -15.89 -13.67 7.30
C ARG A 320 -15.48 -13.12 5.94
N VAL A 321 -14.36 -12.41 5.87
CA VAL A 321 -13.70 -12.06 4.61
C VAL A 321 -12.88 -13.28 4.17
N GLY A 322 -13.18 -13.79 2.98
CA GLY A 322 -12.44 -14.88 2.34
C GLY A 322 -11.55 -14.36 1.22
N HIS A 323 -10.54 -15.15 0.86
CA HIS A 323 -9.55 -14.80 -0.17
C HIS A 323 -9.55 -15.78 -1.35
N PHE A 324 -9.43 -15.24 -2.56
CA PHE A 324 -9.19 -15.97 -3.81
C PHE A 324 -10.06 -17.22 -4.00
N SER A 325 -9.50 -18.42 -3.74
CA SER A 325 -10.16 -19.70 -3.97
C SER A 325 -11.36 -19.95 -3.06
N GLU A 326 -11.53 -19.15 -2.01
CA GLU A 326 -12.75 -19.14 -1.20
C GLU A 326 -13.88 -18.33 -1.83
N CYS A 327 -13.56 -17.48 -2.81
CA CYS A 327 -14.50 -16.59 -3.44
C CYS A 327 -15.11 -17.21 -4.70
N PRO A 328 -16.39 -16.89 -5.01
CA PRO A 328 -17.07 -17.44 -6.19
C PRO A 328 -16.36 -17.10 -7.50
N TYR A 329 -15.73 -15.93 -7.55
CA TYR A 329 -14.89 -15.50 -8.65
C TYR A 329 -13.46 -15.32 -8.15
N MET A 330 -12.52 -15.90 -8.89
CA MET A 330 -11.10 -15.73 -8.70
C MET A 330 -10.50 -15.35 -10.06
N PRO A 331 -9.72 -14.25 -10.16
CA PRO A 331 -9.00 -13.97 -11.38
C PRO A 331 -8.08 -15.15 -11.72
N ASN A 332 -7.87 -15.42 -13.01
CA ASN A 332 -7.01 -16.52 -13.45
C ASN A 332 -5.52 -16.18 -13.22
N VAL A 333 -5.12 -16.21 -11.96
CA VAL A 333 -3.73 -16.03 -11.51
C VAL A 333 -3.26 -17.33 -10.86
N ASP A 334 -2.04 -17.75 -11.19
CA ASP A 334 -1.41 -18.91 -10.58
C ASP A 334 -0.86 -18.50 -9.20
N PHE A 335 -1.27 -19.22 -8.14
CA PHE A 335 -1.03 -18.84 -6.74
C PHE A 335 0.16 -19.54 -6.12
#